data_AF-A0A257WQH0-F1
#
_entry.id   AF-A0A257WQH0-F1
#
_cell.length_a   1.000
_cell.length_b   1.000
_cell.length_c   1.000
_cell.angle_alpha   90.00
_cell.angle_beta   90.00
_cell.angle_gamma   90.00
#
_symmetry.space_group_name_H-M   'P 1'
#
loop_
_entity.id
_entity.type
_entity.pdbx_description
1 polymer ?
#
loop_
_entity_poly.entity_id
_entity_poly.type
_entity_poly.pdbx_seq_one_letter_code
_entity_poly.pdbx_strand_id
1 'polypeptide(L)'
;MKLQRAPFSPSLRRRGFTLVELLVVIFVIAILVAFLLPAIQGVSRNVRDTQVRADIAQLETAISQFRQRFQADPPSSITLWEDPSTNNGWATASPNGLAIESRGIIRQMWPQFDFTLARDLNGNGNTTDSPITITGGEAMVFFLGGMLQRESSTGRAVPVGFSKNPLDPFALGGNREGPFFEFKVERFSDVNSNLFPEYLDTLPGQTVPYVYYSSYDGAGYRQYTSGSLAAEFSSGTAYLQTPYRQGNDSTNAATSEPFKPKGYQIISPGIDRTFGPGGPFFPTATVQLPAYVIDMNADGDTMDTGETVTASDRSFEADNITNFHSGRLKP
;
A
#
# COMPACT_ATOMS: atom_id res chain seq x y z
N MET A 1 82.73 -27.67 49.50
CA MET A 1 81.46 -26.92 49.50
C MET A 1 81.22 -26.35 48.12
N LYS A 2 80.20 -26.83 47.38
CA LYS A 2 79.80 -26.31 46.06
C LYS A 2 78.76 -25.20 46.27
N LEU A 3 79.02 -24.00 45.74
CA LEU A 3 78.06 -22.89 45.68
C LEU A 3 77.28 -23.00 44.36
N GLN A 4 75.96 -23.26 44.43
CA GLN A 4 75.05 -23.10 43.30
C GLN A 4 74.58 -21.64 43.22
N ARG A 5 74.79 -20.99 42.08
CA ARG A 5 74.19 -19.68 41.74
C ARG A 5 72.91 -19.92 40.91
N ALA A 6 71.80 -19.32 41.33
CA ALA A 6 70.53 -19.34 40.60
C ALA A 6 70.59 -18.43 39.35
N PRO A 7 69.88 -18.77 38.25
CA PRO A 7 69.79 -17.93 37.06
C PRO A 7 68.80 -16.76 37.26
N PHE A 8 69.20 -15.56 36.84
CA PHE A 8 68.33 -14.37 36.77
C PHE A 8 67.29 -14.55 35.64
N SER A 9 66.00 -14.56 35.99
CA SER A 9 64.91 -14.39 35.00
C SER A 9 64.81 -12.92 34.58
N PRO A 10 64.88 -12.59 33.27
CA PRO A 10 64.69 -11.23 32.79
C PRO A 10 63.22 -10.81 32.96
N SER A 11 62.97 -9.78 33.76
CA SER A 11 61.66 -9.14 33.85
C SER A 11 61.34 -8.43 32.54
N LEU A 12 60.30 -8.89 31.81
CA LEU A 12 59.74 -8.18 30.67
C LEU A 12 59.26 -6.80 31.12
N ARG A 13 59.99 -5.75 30.76
CA ARG A 13 59.61 -4.36 31.02
C ARG A 13 58.28 -4.07 30.34
N ARG A 14 57.23 -3.83 31.14
CA ARG A 14 55.95 -3.32 30.64
C ARG A 14 56.20 -1.93 30.06
N ARG A 15 56.07 -1.78 28.74
CA ARG A 15 56.11 -0.47 28.07
C ARG A 15 54.88 0.32 28.52
N GLY A 16 55.09 1.46 29.17
CA GLY A 16 54.03 2.40 29.52
C GLY A 16 53.55 3.12 28.27
N PHE A 17 52.25 3.33 28.18
CA PHE A 17 51.61 4.05 27.07
C PHE A 17 51.95 5.55 27.19
N THR A 18 52.53 6.13 26.16
CA THR A 18 52.85 7.56 26.14
C THR A 18 51.61 8.38 25.76
N LEU A 19 51.55 9.62 26.27
CA LEU A 19 50.47 10.56 25.94
C LEU A 19 50.39 10.81 24.43
N VAL A 20 51.54 10.81 23.75
CA VAL A 20 51.65 10.98 22.29
C VAL A 20 51.03 9.80 21.54
N GLU A 21 51.27 8.55 21.98
CA GLU A 21 50.66 7.37 21.37
C GLU A 21 49.12 7.41 21.49
N LEU A 22 48.60 7.88 22.62
CA LEU A 22 47.15 8.06 22.80
C LEU A 22 46.59 9.16 21.89
N LEU A 23 47.30 10.27 21.76
CA LEU A 23 46.87 11.42 20.97
C LEU A 23 46.78 11.08 19.47
N VAL A 24 47.74 10.32 18.95
CA VAL A 24 47.71 9.87 17.55
C VAL A 24 46.52 8.92 17.32
N VAL A 25 46.23 8.03 18.26
CA VAL A 25 45.10 7.09 18.13
C VAL A 25 43.77 7.82 18.05
N ILE A 26 43.50 8.76 18.96
CA ILE A 26 42.24 9.52 18.90
C ILE A 26 42.16 10.39 17.65
N PHE A 27 43.29 10.92 17.16
CA PHE A 27 43.37 11.69 15.93
C PHE A 27 43.00 10.84 14.71
N VAL A 28 43.55 9.63 14.62
CA VAL A 28 43.20 8.68 13.55
C VAL A 28 41.72 8.27 13.66
N ILE A 29 41.21 7.98 14.85
CA ILE A 29 39.78 7.64 15.04
C ILE A 29 38.88 8.81 14.61
N ALA A 30 39.21 10.05 14.99
CA ALA A 30 38.43 11.23 14.61
C ALA A 30 38.39 11.42 13.09
N ILE A 31 39.52 11.23 12.40
CA ILE A 31 39.59 11.30 10.94
C ILE A 31 38.75 10.19 10.30
N LEU A 32 38.87 8.95 10.79
CA LEU A 32 38.09 7.83 10.27
C LEU A 32 36.58 8.09 10.43
N VAL A 33 36.13 8.51 11.61
CA VAL A 33 34.70 8.83 11.86
C VAL A 33 34.24 10.00 10.99
N ALA A 34 35.06 11.05 10.84
CA ALA A 34 34.73 12.19 9.98
C ALA A 34 34.56 11.79 8.50
N PHE A 35 35.33 10.80 8.03
CA PHE A 35 35.16 10.25 6.68
C PHE A 35 33.97 9.28 6.56
N LEU A 36 33.60 8.59 7.64
CA LEU A 36 32.42 7.71 7.64
C LEU A 36 31.09 8.48 7.69
N LEU A 37 31.03 9.63 8.38
CA LEU A 37 29.80 10.42 8.55
C LEU A 37 29.12 10.87 7.24
N PRO A 38 29.80 11.40 6.20
CA PRO A 38 29.15 11.78 4.94
C PRO A 38 28.58 10.58 4.17
N ALA A 39 29.01 9.35 4.47
CA ALA A 39 28.45 8.14 3.87
C ALA A 39 27.11 7.70 4.50
N ILE A 40 26.72 8.25 5.65
CA ILE A 40 25.52 7.82 6.40
C ILE A 40 24.30 8.72 6.13
N GLN A 41 24.49 9.92 5.58
CA GLN A 41 23.39 10.91 5.43
C GLN A 41 22.57 10.78 4.13
N GLY A 42 22.80 9.73 3.34
CA GLY A 42 22.04 9.46 2.13
C GLY A 42 21.68 8.00 2.05
N VAL A 43 20.61 7.56 2.72
CA VAL A 43 19.98 6.27 2.39
C VAL A 43 19.68 6.32 0.89
N SER A 44 20.46 5.57 0.10
CA SER A 44 20.36 5.56 -1.35
C SER A 44 18.90 5.40 -1.76
N ARG A 45 18.40 6.25 -2.67
CA ARG A 45 17.03 6.18 -3.20
C ARG A 45 16.64 4.74 -3.58
N ASN A 46 17.59 3.98 -4.13
CA ASN A 46 17.43 2.57 -4.46
C ASN A 46 17.11 1.67 -3.27
N VAL A 47 17.67 1.92 -2.08
CA VAL A 47 17.36 1.15 -0.86
C VAL A 47 15.93 1.42 -0.41
N ARG A 48 15.49 2.68 -0.47
CA ARG A 48 14.10 3.07 -0.16
C ARG A 48 13.12 2.44 -1.14
N ASP A 49 13.40 2.52 -2.44
CA ASP A 49 12.57 1.88 -3.46
C ASP A 49 12.51 0.36 -3.26
N THR A 50 13.65 -0.28 -2.92
CA THR A 50 13.69 -1.72 -2.60
C THR A 50 12.84 -2.06 -1.38
N GLN A 51 12.80 -1.20 -0.36
CA GLN A 51 11.96 -1.41 0.82
C GLN A 51 10.46 -1.31 0.47
N VAL A 52 10.06 -0.32 -0.34
CA VAL A 52 8.69 -0.21 -0.85
C VAL A 52 8.30 -1.44 -1.68
N ARG A 53 9.20 -1.93 -2.55
CA ARG A 53 8.96 -3.15 -3.33
C ARG A 53 8.84 -4.39 -2.44
N ALA A 54 9.67 -4.51 -1.41
CA ALA A 54 9.58 -5.62 -0.47
C ALA A 54 8.24 -5.60 0.28
N ASP A 55 7.77 -4.43 0.67
CA ASP A 55 6.45 -4.24 1.31
C ASP A 55 5.31 -4.63 0.36
N ILE A 56 5.36 -4.19 -0.90
CA ILE A 56 4.41 -4.62 -1.95
C ILE A 56 4.44 -6.14 -2.13
N ALA A 57 5.61 -6.77 -2.20
CA ALA A 57 5.72 -8.21 -2.37
C ALA A 57 5.12 -9.00 -1.18
N GLN A 58 5.22 -8.45 0.04
CA GLN A 58 4.55 -9.01 1.21
C GLN A 58 3.03 -8.86 1.12
N LEU A 59 2.52 -7.71 0.65
CA LEU A 59 1.10 -7.52 0.34
C LEU A 59 0.61 -8.49 -0.74
N GLU A 60 1.37 -8.71 -1.82
CA GLU A 60 1.03 -9.69 -2.86
C GLU A 60 0.93 -11.12 -2.31
N THR A 61 1.82 -11.46 -1.38
CA THR A 61 1.79 -12.75 -0.69
C THR A 61 0.52 -12.89 0.16
N ALA A 62 0.15 -11.85 0.90
CA ALA A 62 -1.08 -11.83 1.69
C ALA A 62 -2.35 -11.91 0.80
N ILE A 63 -2.38 -11.20 -0.31
CA ILE A 63 -3.48 -11.29 -1.29
C ILE A 63 -3.55 -12.70 -1.89
N SER A 64 -2.42 -13.34 -2.18
CA SER A 64 -2.41 -14.73 -2.65
C SER A 64 -3.02 -15.69 -1.61
N GLN A 65 -2.70 -15.52 -0.33
CA GLN A 65 -3.30 -16.31 0.76
C GLN A 65 -4.79 -16.03 0.90
N PHE A 66 -5.20 -14.76 0.84
CA PHE A 66 -6.61 -14.36 0.84
C PHE A 66 -7.37 -15.00 -0.33
N ARG A 67 -6.80 -14.94 -1.55
CA ARG A 67 -7.38 -15.57 -2.75
C ARG A 67 -7.47 -17.08 -2.63
N GLN A 68 -6.48 -17.74 -2.04
CA GLN A 68 -6.56 -19.19 -1.77
C GLN A 68 -7.69 -19.52 -0.80
N ARG A 69 -7.94 -18.67 0.20
CA ARG A 69 -8.97 -18.86 1.23
C ARG A 69 -10.38 -18.55 0.74
N PHE A 70 -10.57 -17.53 -0.08
CA PHE A 70 -11.88 -17.01 -0.48
C PHE A 70 -12.19 -17.11 -1.97
N GLN A 71 -11.25 -17.58 -2.79
CA GLN A 71 -11.37 -17.65 -4.25
C GLN A 71 -11.70 -16.30 -4.90
N ALA A 72 -11.33 -15.21 -4.24
CA ALA A 72 -11.52 -13.84 -4.68
C ALA A 72 -10.34 -13.00 -4.19
N ASP A 73 -9.95 -11.98 -4.94
CA ASP A 73 -9.06 -10.93 -4.45
C ASP A 73 -9.86 -9.97 -3.54
N PRO A 74 -9.22 -9.21 -2.64
CA PRO A 74 -9.89 -8.10 -1.95
C PRO A 74 -10.63 -7.19 -2.96
N PRO A 75 -11.82 -6.68 -2.61
CA PRO A 75 -12.59 -5.84 -3.51
C PRO A 75 -11.91 -4.47 -3.68
N SER A 76 -12.13 -3.83 -4.84
CA SER A 76 -11.65 -2.45 -5.07
C SER A 76 -12.46 -1.40 -4.33
N SER A 77 -13.68 -1.74 -3.91
CA SER A 77 -14.53 -0.92 -3.07
C SER A 77 -15.73 -1.75 -2.65
N ILE A 78 -16.23 -1.53 -1.45
CA ILE A 78 -17.45 -2.15 -0.96
C ILE A 78 -18.19 -1.19 -0.04
N THR A 79 -19.52 -1.23 -0.06
CA THR A 79 -20.34 -0.48 0.88
C THR A 79 -20.83 -1.40 1.99
N LEU A 80 -20.56 -1.04 3.23
CA LEU A 80 -20.93 -1.79 4.41
C LEU A 80 -22.02 -1.05 5.18
N TRP A 81 -22.83 -1.84 5.91
CA TRP A 81 -23.88 -1.33 6.80
C TRP A 81 -23.62 -1.84 8.20
N GLU A 82 -23.41 -0.92 9.12
CA GLU A 82 -23.37 -1.18 10.54
C GLU A 82 -24.76 -1.46 11.09
N ASP A 83 -25.78 -0.70 10.66
CA ASP A 83 -27.19 -1.03 10.83
C ASP A 83 -27.76 -1.51 9.49
N PRO A 84 -28.02 -2.83 9.33
CA PRO A 84 -28.44 -3.40 8.07
C PRO A 84 -29.85 -3.01 7.63
N SER A 85 -30.64 -2.35 8.50
CA SER A 85 -32.01 -1.92 8.21
C SER A 85 -32.11 -0.49 7.66
N THR A 86 -31.06 0.31 7.80
CA THR A 86 -31.05 1.73 7.40
C THR A 86 -30.76 1.92 5.91
N ASN A 87 -31.24 3.02 5.32
CA ASN A 87 -30.88 3.47 3.96
C ASN A 87 -31.01 2.40 2.86
N ASN A 88 -32.08 1.59 2.91
CA ASN A 88 -32.27 0.45 2.01
C ASN A 88 -31.07 -0.52 2.05
N GLY A 89 -30.55 -0.78 3.25
CA GLY A 89 -29.39 -1.61 3.53
C GLY A 89 -29.62 -3.12 3.40
N TRP A 90 -28.67 -3.90 3.90
CA TRP A 90 -28.54 -5.33 3.64
C TRP A 90 -29.76 -6.19 4.01
N ALA A 91 -30.49 -5.84 5.07
CA ALA A 91 -31.60 -6.63 5.61
C ALA A 91 -32.98 -6.08 5.25
N THR A 92 -33.06 -5.04 4.42
CA THR A 92 -34.34 -4.43 4.04
C THR A 92 -35.09 -5.27 3.00
N ALA A 93 -36.42 -5.11 2.93
CA ALA A 93 -37.26 -5.80 1.93
C ALA A 93 -36.99 -5.32 0.48
N SER A 94 -36.39 -4.14 0.33
CA SER A 94 -35.99 -3.58 -0.98
C SER A 94 -34.62 -2.92 -0.85
N PRO A 95 -33.53 -3.72 -0.82
CA PRO A 95 -32.18 -3.20 -0.73
C PRO A 95 -31.80 -2.38 -1.98
N ASN A 96 -31.00 -1.34 -1.79
CA ASN A 96 -30.46 -0.55 -2.89
C ASN A 96 -29.38 -1.32 -3.66
N GLY A 97 -28.94 -0.79 -4.82
CA GLY A 97 -27.94 -1.46 -5.67
C GLY A 97 -26.60 -1.74 -4.97
N LEU A 98 -26.15 -0.83 -4.10
CA LEU A 98 -24.90 -0.95 -3.35
C LEU A 98 -24.97 -2.08 -2.31
N ALA A 99 -26.11 -2.20 -1.64
CA ALA A 99 -26.38 -3.28 -0.70
C ALA A 99 -26.44 -4.63 -1.42
N ILE A 100 -27.04 -4.69 -2.62
CA ILE A 100 -27.08 -5.91 -3.44
C ILE A 100 -25.67 -6.33 -3.87
N GLU A 101 -24.87 -5.40 -4.39
CA GLU A 101 -23.48 -5.64 -4.80
C GLU A 101 -22.64 -6.16 -3.64
N SER A 102 -22.64 -5.44 -2.52
CA SER A 102 -21.83 -5.77 -1.34
C SER A 102 -22.23 -7.11 -0.73
N ARG A 103 -23.54 -7.44 -0.72
CA ARG A 103 -24.01 -8.78 -0.31
C ARG A 103 -23.48 -9.89 -1.21
N GLY A 104 -23.36 -9.64 -2.52
CA GLY A 104 -22.78 -10.60 -3.46
C GLY A 104 -21.32 -10.90 -3.12
N ILE A 105 -20.52 -9.85 -2.93
CA ILE A 105 -19.10 -9.95 -2.56
C ILE A 105 -18.92 -10.67 -1.23
N ILE A 106 -19.66 -10.26 -0.18
CA ILE A 106 -19.56 -10.89 1.14
C ILE A 106 -20.00 -12.36 1.10
N ARG A 107 -21.03 -12.72 0.34
CA ARG A 107 -21.47 -14.12 0.20
C ARG A 107 -20.47 -15.00 -0.52
N GLN A 108 -19.69 -14.45 -1.45
CA GLN A 108 -18.61 -15.20 -2.10
C GLN A 108 -17.56 -15.63 -1.07
N MET A 109 -17.23 -14.76 -0.12
CA MET A 109 -16.25 -15.04 0.93
C MET A 109 -16.83 -15.87 2.08
N TRP A 110 -18.04 -15.52 2.51
CA TRP A 110 -18.75 -16.15 3.63
C TRP A 110 -20.19 -16.50 3.24
N PRO A 111 -20.43 -17.70 2.70
CA PRO A 111 -21.76 -18.09 2.19
C PRO A 111 -22.88 -18.09 3.24
N GLN A 112 -22.53 -18.23 4.52
CA GLN A 112 -23.47 -18.27 5.64
C GLN A 112 -23.64 -16.91 6.33
N PHE A 113 -23.01 -15.84 5.84
CA PHE A 113 -23.03 -14.52 6.49
C PHE A 113 -24.46 -14.05 6.81
N ASP A 114 -24.69 -13.68 8.07
CA ASP A 114 -25.95 -13.13 8.54
C ASP A 114 -25.99 -11.61 8.31
N PHE A 115 -26.73 -11.21 7.29
CA PHE A 115 -26.91 -9.80 6.92
C PHE A 115 -27.87 -9.03 7.84
N THR A 116 -28.50 -9.69 8.81
CA THR A 116 -29.51 -9.05 9.70
C THR A 116 -28.92 -8.46 10.98
N LEU A 117 -27.66 -8.79 11.29
CA LEU A 117 -27.00 -8.33 12.53
C LEU A 117 -26.40 -6.93 12.35
N ALA A 118 -26.66 -6.06 13.33
CA ALA A 118 -25.97 -4.78 13.46
C ALA A 118 -24.57 -4.97 14.06
N ARG A 119 -23.58 -4.25 13.52
CA ARG A 119 -22.15 -4.44 13.82
C ARG A 119 -21.42 -3.10 13.79
N ASP A 120 -20.56 -2.88 14.77
CA ASP A 120 -19.61 -1.76 14.76
C ASP A 120 -18.41 -2.16 13.89
N LEU A 121 -18.39 -1.70 12.65
CA LEU A 121 -17.42 -2.13 11.64
C LEU A 121 -16.15 -1.29 11.68
N ASN A 122 -16.28 -0.01 12.04
CA ASN A 122 -15.14 0.91 12.17
C ASN A 122 -14.53 0.95 13.59
N GLY A 123 -15.17 0.30 14.56
CA GLY A 123 -14.72 0.13 15.93
C GLY A 123 -14.95 1.34 16.83
N ASN A 124 -15.77 2.32 16.41
CA ASN A 124 -15.94 3.58 17.14
C ASN A 124 -16.94 3.50 18.32
N GLY A 125 -17.50 2.32 18.57
CA GLY A 125 -18.44 2.04 19.65
C GLY A 125 -19.91 2.30 19.31
N ASN A 126 -20.25 2.58 18.05
CA ASN A 126 -21.63 2.74 17.59
C ASN A 126 -21.89 1.91 16.32
N THR A 127 -23.16 1.82 15.90
CA THR A 127 -23.56 1.07 14.69
C THR A 127 -24.43 1.91 13.76
N THR A 128 -24.38 3.24 13.90
CA THR A 128 -25.27 4.18 13.22
C THR A 128 -24.64 4.80 11.99
N ASP A 129 -23.34 4.59 11.77
CA ASP A 129 -22.61 5.07 10.62
C ASP A 129 -22.94 4.17 9.43
N SER A 130 -24.09 4.40 8.77
CA SER A 130 -24.57 3.54 7.68
C SER A 130 -25.23 4.33 6.57
N PRO A 131 -24.85 4.15 5.29
CA PRO A 131 -23.79 3.26 4.80
C PRO A 131 -22.38 3.83 4.98
N ILE A 132 -21.38 2.94 5.13
CA ILE A 132 -19.96 3.28 5.02
C ILE A 132 -19.43 2.68 3.73
N THR A 133 -18.89 3.51 2.84
CA THR A 133 -18.21 2.96 1.67
C THR A 133 -16.72 2.98 1.91
N ILE A 134 -16.11 1.81 1.80
CA ILE A 134 -14.66 1.66 1.85
C ILE A 134 -14.11 1.52 0.43
N THR A 135 -12.98 2.15 0.20
CA THR A 135 -12.29 2.31 -1.09
C THR A 135 -11.26 1.20 -1.31
N GLY A 136 -10.45 1.28 -2.36
CA GLY A 136 -9.49 0.24 -2.69
C GLY A 136 -8.41 0.10 -1.61
N GLY A 137 -7.79 1.21 -1.22
CA GLY A 137 -6.78 1.23 -0.16
C GLY A 137 -7.32 0.74 1.18
N GLU A 138 -8.51 1.19 1.55
CA GLU A 138 -9.18 0.80 2.80
C GLU A 138 -9.63 -0.65 2.78
N ALA A 139 -10.21 -1.11 1.67
CA ALA A 139 -10.62 -2.50 1.49
C ALA A 139 -9.41 -3.44 1.55
N MET A 140 -8.26 -3.06 0.97
CA MET A 140 -7.03 -3.83 1.11
C MET A 140 -6.65 -3.99 2.58
N VAL A 141 -6.69 -2.92 3.38
CA VAL A 141 -6.38 -2.99 4.81
C VAL A 141 -7.42 -3.81 5.58
N PHE A 142 -8.71 -3.60 5.31
CA PHE A 142 -9.80 -4.29 5.99
C PHE A 142 -9.84 -5.79 5.68
N PHE A 143 -9.70 -6.20 4.42
CA PHE A 143 -9.79 -7.62 4.04
C PHE A 143 -8.50 -8.42 4.31
N LEU A 144 -7.34 -7.77 4.27
CA LEU A 144 -6.08 -8.44 4.64
C LEU A 144 -5.81 -8.38 6.15
N GLY A 145 -6.27 -7.34 6.84
CA GLY A 145 -6.06 -7.13 8.27
C GLY A 145 -7.22 -7.63 9.15
N GLY A 146 -8.42 -7.68 8.60
CA GLY A 146 -9.64 -8.06 9.31
C GLY A 146 -10.35 -6.91 10.02
N MET A 147 -11.20 -7.27 10.98
CA MET A 147 -11.97 -6.32 11.78
C MET A 147 -11.06 -5.35 12.53
N LEU A 148 -11.48 -4.10 12.61
CA LEU A 148 -10.76 -3.03 13.29
C LEU A 148 -11.19 -2.95 14.74
N GLN A 149 -10.23 -3.07 15.66
CA GLN A 149 -10.42 -2.79 17.07
C GLN A 149 -9.69 -1.49 17.44
N ARG A 150 -10.34 -0.61 18.21
CA ARG A 150 -9.71 0.63 18.67
C ARG A 150 -8.93 0.41 19.96
N GLU A 151 -7.68 0.86 19.98
CA GLU A 151 -6.91 0.99 21.23
C GLU A 151 -7.61 2.00 22.15
N SER A 152 -7.87 1.61 23.40
CA SER A 152 -8.57 2.45 24.37
C SER A 152 -7.82 3.74 24.72
N SER A 153 -6.49 3.75 24.63
CA SER A 153 -5.64 4.89 24.99
C SER A 153 -5.39 5.88 23.85
N THR A 154 -5.39 5.42 22.60
CA THR A 154 -5.00 6.23 21.44
C THR A 154 -6.13 6.40 20.42
N GLY A 155 -7.19 5.59 20.50
CA GLY A 155 -8.24 5.51 19.47
C GLY A 155 -7.73 4.95 18.14
N ARG A 156 -6.50 4.41 18.09
CA ARG A 156 -5.90 3.91 16.86
C ARG A 156 -6.54 2.59 16.45
N ALA A 157 -6.83 2.44 15.15
CA ALA A 157 -7.31 1.18 14.60
C ALA A 157 -6.21 0.12 14.63
N VAL A 158 -6.56 -1.07 15.09
CA VAL A 158 -5.72 -2.27 15.10
C VAL A 158 -6.51 -3.39 14.42
N PRO A 159 -6.07 -3.91 13.27
CA PRO A 159 -6.72 -5.05 12.64
C PRO A 159 -6.48 -6.30 13.47
N VAL A 160 -7.54 -7.08 13.71
CA VAL A 160 -7.50 -8.28 14.57
C VAL A 160 -7.95 -9.55 13.83
N GLY A 161 -7.93 -9.53 12.50
CA GLY A 161 -8.41 -10.63 11.67
C GLY A 161 -9.94 -10.74 11.65
N PHE A 162 -10.45 -11.85 11.14
CA PHE A 162 -11.90 -12.12 11.09
C PHE A 162 -12.29 -13.21 12.09
N SER A 163 -13.52 -13.13 12.60
CA SER A 163 -14.09 -14.18 13.43
C SER A 163 -14.24 -15.48 12.64
N LYS A 164 -14.00 -16.62 13.28
CA LYS A 164 -14.23 -17.96 12.72
C LYS A 164 -15.71 -18.34 12.72
N ASN A 165 -16.60 -17.52 13.28
CA ASN A 165 -18.04 -17.73 13.19
C ASN A 165 -18.50 -17.50 11.74
N PRO A 166 -18.97 -18.52 11.01
CA PRO A 166 -19.36 -18.37 9.61
C PRO A 166 -20.62 -17.50 9.41
N LEU A 167 -21.45 -17.36 10.45
CA LEU A 167 -22.61 -16.45 10.44
C LEU A 167 -22.21 -15.01 10.71
N ASP A 168 -21.15 -14.80 11.49
CA ASP A 168 -20.67 -13.47 11.86
C ASP A 168 -19.13 -13.37 11.86
N PRO A 169 -18.52 -13.30 10.66
CA PRO A 169 -17.08 -13.09 10.49
C PRO A 169 -16.60 -11.72 11.00
N PHE A 170 -17.52 -10.77 11.16
CA PHE A 170 -17.24 -9.39 11.57
C PHE A 170 -17.39 -9.17 13.09
N ALA A 171 -17.69 -10.22 13.87
CA ALA A 171 -17.68 -10.12 15.33
C ALA A 171 -16.32 -9.66 15.87
N LEU A 172 -16.33 -8.76 16.87
CA LEU A 172 -15.11 -8.22 17.50
C LEU A 172 -14.43 -9.19 18.49
N GLY A 173 -15.13 -10.21 19.00
CA GLY A 173 -14.59 -11.19 19.95
C GLY A 173 -14.52 -12.63 19.42
N GLY A 174 -14.04 -13.55 20.28
CA GLY A 174 -14.05 -14.99 20.03
C GLY A 174 -12.83 -15.54 19.29
N ASN A 175 -12.97 -16.75 18.74
CA ASN A 175 -11.92 -17.41 17.97
C ASN A 175 -11.78 -16.74 16.59
N ARG A 176 -10.57 -16.32 16.24
CA ARG A 176 -10.30 -15.54 15.03
C ARG A 176 -9.34 -16.27 14.09
N GLU A 177 -9.55 -16.06 12.80
CA GLU A 177 -8.55 -16.27 11.77
C GLU A 177 -7.70 -15.00 11.75
N GLY A 178 -6.39 -15.15 12.00
CA GLY A 178 -5.47 -14.01 12.08
C GLY A 178 -5.43 -13.21 10.77
N PRO A 179 -4.86 -12.01 10.79
CA PRO A 179 -4.73 -11.21 9.58
C PRO A 179 -3.87 -11.97 8.55
N PHE A 180 -4.21 -11.82 7.26
CA PHE A 180 -3.36 -12.27 6.16
C PHE A 180 -2.09 -11.42 6.06
N PHE A 181 -2.16 -10.16 6.52
CA PHE A 181 -1.05 -9.23 6.56
C PHE A 181 -0.97 -8.49 7.90
N GLU A 182 0.19 -8.56 8.55
CA GLU A 182 0.46 -7.83 9.79
C GLU A 182 0.79 -6.37 9.50
N PHE A 183 -0.24 -5.53 9.49
CA PHE A 183 -0.08 -4.10 9.23
C PHE A 183 0.63 -3.38 10.37
N LYS A 184 1.54 -2.48 9.98
CA LYS A 184 2.17 -1.54 10.90
C LYS A 184 1.24 -0.37 11.16
N VAL A 185 0.62 -0.36 12.34
CA VAL A 185 -0.37 0.65 12.75
C VAL A 185 0.15 2.09 12.71
N GLU A 186 1.46 2.30 12.79
CA GLU A 186 2.10 3.62 12.63
C GLU A 186 2.10 4.15 11.18
N ARG A 187 1.80 3.31 10.20
CA ARG A 187 1.66 3.67 8.79
C ARG A 187 0.21 3.82 8.35
N PHE A 188 -0.73 3.80 9.29
CA PHE A 188 -2.12 4.09 8.97
C PHE A 188 -2.36 5.59 8.80
N SER A 189 -3.13 5.90 7.78
CA SER A 189 -3.72 7.20 7.52
C SER A 189 -5.21 6.98 7.29
N ASP A 190 -6.05 7.95 7.63
CA ASP A 190 -7.47 7.95 7.29
C ASP A 190 -7.71 9.24 6.49
N VAL A 191 -7.75 9.12 5.16
CA VAL A 191 -7.76 10.28 4.25
C VAL A 191 -9.16 10.89 4.14
N ASN A 192 -10.22 10.09 4.26
CA ASN A 192 -11.60 10.52 4.04
C ASN A 192 -12.42 10.64 5.35
N SER A 193 -11.80 10.40 6.50
CA SER A 193 -12.41 10.48 7.85
C SER A 193 -13.59 9.52 8.05
N ASN A 194 -13.62 8.39 7.36
CA ASN A 194 -14.64 7.34 7.54
C ASN A 194 -14.25 6.31 8.62
N LEU A 195 -13.13 6.53 9.32
CA LEU A 195 -12.54 5.66 10.33
C LEU A 195 -11.98 4.34 9.77
N PHE A 196 -11.92 4.11 8.47
CA PHE A 196 -11.17 3.00 7.89
C PHE A 196 -9.78 3.49 7.47
N PRO A 197 -8.70 2.85 7.94
CA PRO A 197 -7.36 3.31 7.60
C PRO A 197 -6.93 2.80 6.22
N GLU A 198 -6.30 3.67 5.44
CA GLU A 198 -5.40 3.29 4.36
C GLU A 198 -3.97 3.05 4.88
N TYR A 199 -3.13 2.43 4.05
CA TYR A 199 -1.75 2.10 4.39
C TYR A 199 -0.76 2.95 3.61
N LEU A 200 0.05 3.73 4.34
CA LEU A 200 1.16 4.52 3.79
C LEU A 200 2.31 3.60 3.39
N ASP A 201 3.08 3.97 2.37
CA ASP A 201 4.30 3.24 2.00
C ASP A 201 5.45 3.41 3.03
N THR A 202 6.62 2.82 2.76
CA THR A 202 7.76 2.86 3.68
C THR A 202 8.65 4.10 3.52
N LEU A 203 8.30 5.02 2.61
CA LEU A 203 9.12 6.19 2.35
C LEU A 203 9.04 7.19 3.52
N PRO A 204 10.17 7.83 3.90
CA PRO A 204 10.19 8.76 5.02
C PRO A 204 9.23 9.94 4.81
N GLY A 205 8.34 10.14 5.79
CA GLY A 205 7.37 11.24 5.79
C GLY A 205 6.25 11.07 4.77
N GLN A 206 6.00 9.87 4.26
CA GLN A 206 4.88 9.60 3.36
C GLN A 206 3.55 10.07 3.99
N THR A 207 2.72 10.71 3.19
CA THR A 207 1.39 11.21 3.58
C THR A 207 0.28 10.72 2.65
N VAL A 208 0.67 10.04 1.57
CA VAL A 208 -0.24 9.56 0.53
C VAL A 208 -0.18 8.02 0.56
N PRO A 209 -1.31 7.33 0.78
CA PRO A 209 -1.35 5.89 0.93
C PRO A 209 -1.13 5.15 -0.39
N TYR A 210 -0.94 3.83 -0.31
CA TYR A 210 -1.03 2.96 -1.49
C TYR A 210 -2.42 3.03 -2.12
N VAL A 211 -2.45 2.99 -3.45
CA VAL A 211 -3.69 2.73 -4.20
C VAL A 211 -3.77 1.23 -4.52
N TYR A 212 -4.96 0.67 -4.34
CA TYR A 212 -5.26 -0.71 -4.65
C TYR A 212 -6.44 -0.81 -5.61
N TYR A 213 -6.27 -1.62 -6.66
CA TYR A 213 -7.32 -1.97 -7.60
C TYR A 213 -7.40 -3.48 -7.78
N SER A 214 -8.59 -4.00 -7.98
CA SER A 214 -8.94 -5.41 -8.19
C SER A 214 -9.93 -5.54 -9.35
N SER A 215 -9.69 -6.52 -10.23
CA SER A 215 -10.47 -6.72 -11.45
C SER A 215 -11.65 -7.69 -11.31
N TYR A 216 -11.92 -8.14 -10.08
CA TYR A 216 -12.99 -9.13 -9.78
C TYR A 216 -12.90 -10.36 -10.70
N ASP A 217 -11.72 -10.98 -10.75
CA ASP A 217 -11.39 -12.14 -11.60
C ASP A 217 -11.62 -11.92 -13.11
N GLY A 218 -11.44 -10.68 -13.58
CA GLY A 218 -11.58 -10.34 -14.98
C GLY A 218 -12.95 -9.82 -15.39
N ALA A 219 -13.85 -9.58 -14.45
CA ALA A 219 -15.05 -8.78 -14.71
C ALA A 219 -14.75 -7.30 -15.00
N GLY A 220 -13.50 -6.89 -14.78
CA GLY A 220 -12.98 -5.55 -15.06
C GLY A 220 -12.68 -4.81 -13.77
N TYR A 221 -11.85 -3.78 -13.88
CA TYR A 221 -11.57 -2.91 -12.76
C TYR A 221 -12.70 -1.91 -12.57
N ARG A 222 -13.07 -1.64 -11.31
CA ARG A 222 -14.04 -0.60 -10.98
C ARG A 222 -13.46 0.75 -11.44
N GLN A 223 -14.14 1.41 -12.37
CA GLN A 223 -13.83 2.80 -12.74
C GLN A 223 -14.60 3.72 -11.79
N TYR A 224 -13.89 4.64 -11.14
CA TYR A 224 -14.52 5.68 -10.34
C TYR A 224 -15.08 6.75 -11.29
N THR A 225 -16.40 6.79 -11.46
CA THR A 225 -17.08 7.86 -12.20
C THR A 225 -17.66 8.88 -11.23
N SER A 226 -17.75 10.14 -11.65
CA SER A 226 -18.34 11.19 -10.80
C SER A 226 -19.74 10.79 -10.33
N GLY A 227 -19.97 10.79 -9.01
CA GLY A 227 -21.23 10.40 -8.40
C GLY A 227 -21.43 8.90 -8.16
N SER A 228 -20.47 8.03 -8.50
CA SER A 228 -20.50 6.60 -8.20
C SER A 228 -19.36 6.22 -7.26
N LEU A 229 -19.70 6.13 -5.98
CA LEU A 229 -18.98 5.40 -4.92
C LEU A 229 -17.57 5.87 -4.55
N ALA A 230 -17.53 6.29 -3.29
CA ALA A 230 -16.41 6.67 -2.44
C ALA A 230 -15.39 7.63 -3.05
N ALA A 231 -15.44 8.83 -2.47
CA ALA A 231 -14.38 9.81 -2.45
C ALA A 231 -13.11 9.25 -1.79
N GLU A 232 -12.50 8.20 -2.34
CA GLU A 232 -11.05 8.01 -2.15
C GLU A 232 -10.37 9.30 -2.63
N PHE A 233 -10.92 9.94 -3.68
CA PHE A 233 -10.31 11.05 -4.40
C PHE A 233 -11.32 12.15 -4.74
N SER A 234 -11.74 12.96 -3.74
CA SER A 234 -12.48 14.19 -4.04
C SER A 234 -11.64 15.06 -4.99
N SER A 235 -12.27 15.60 -6.03
CA SER A 235 -11.63 16.39 -7.09
C SER A 235 -10.82 17.55 -6.50
N GLY A 236 -9.49 17.40 -6.43
CA GLY A 236 -8.63 18.48 -5.94
C GLY A 236 -7.20 18.13 -5.56
N THR A 237 -6.80 16.86 -5.44
CA THR A 237 -5.42 16.54 -5.01
C THR A 237 -4.96 15.19 -5.56
N ALA A 238 -3.80 15.16 -6.21
CA ALA A 238 -2.78 14.10 -6.34
C ALA A 238 -3.13 12.59 -6.44
N TYR A 239 -4.33 12.16 -6.85
CA TYR A 239 -4.69 10.74 -6.82
C TYR A 239 -5.15 10.12 -8.15
N LEU A 240 -4.74 8.85 -8.34
CA LEU A 240 -4.94 8.01 -9.53
C LEU A 240 -6.45 7.66 -9.67
N GLN A 241 -7.11 8.08 -10.76
CA GLN A 241 -8.56 7.84 -10.94
C GLN A 241 -8.89 6.53 -11.65
N THR A 242 -7.95 5.97 -12.42
CA THR A 242 -8.14 4.74 -13.19
C THR A 242 -6.92 3.85 -13.09
N PRO A 243 -7.05 2.52 -12.99
CA PRO A 243 -5.90 1.62 -12.95
C PRO A 243 -5.01 1.80 -14.19
N TYR A 244 -3.73 1.44 -14.07
CA TYR A 244 -2.84 1.38 -15.24
C TYR A 244 -3.38 0.40 -16.27
N ARG A 245 -3.19 0.70 -17.55
CA ARG A 245 -3.77 -0.08 -18.66
C ARG A 245 -2.72 -0.64 -19.58
N GLN A 246 -2.97 -1.77 -20.22
CA GLN A 246 -2.11 -2.32 -21.26
C GLN A 246 -2.38 -1.59 -22.58
N GLY A 247 -1.35 -1.25 -23.35
CA GLY A 247 -1.55 -0.67 -24.68
C GLY A 247 -0.24 -0.30 -25.37
N ASN A 248 -0.22 -0.41 -26.71
CA ASN A 248 0.86 0.08 -27.57
C ASN A 248 0.56 1.47 -28.16
N ASP A 249 -0.63 2.02 -27.88
CA ASP A 249 -1.22 3.11 -28.65
C ASP A 249 -1.78 4.17 -27.69
N SER A 250 -1.22 5.38 -27.76
CA SER A 250 -1.59 6.52 -26.90
C SER A 250 -3.01 7.01 -27.14
N THR A 251 -3.64 6.61 -28.23
CA THR A 251 -4.98 7.07 -28.67
C THR A 251 -6.15 6.38 -27.97
N ASN A 252 -5.92 5.30 -27.24
CA ASN A 252 -6.98 4.44 -26.71
C ASN A 252 -6.78 4.04 -25.25
N ALA A 253 -6.05 4.81 -24.44
CA ALA A 253 -5.86 4.50 -23.03
C ALA A 253 -7.20 4.28 -22.29
N ALA A 254 -8.27 5.01 -22.60
CA ALA A 254 -9.58 4.79 -21.97
C ALA A 254 -10.26 3.46 -22.36
N THR A 255 -9.99 2.93 -23.56
CA THR A 255 -10.60 1.72 -24.13
C THR A 255 -9.68 0.50 -24.05
N SER A 256 -8.40 0.70 -23.72
CA SER A 256 -7.41 -0.37 -23.64
C SER A 256 -7.60 -1.20 -22.37
N GLU A 257 -7.33 -2.50 -22.50
CA GLU A 257 -7.54 -3.47 -21.44
C GLU A 257 -6.65 -3.12 -20.23
N PRO A 258 -7.18 -3.06 -19.01
CA PRO A 258 -6.38 -2.78 -17.83
C PRO A 258 -5.20 -3.74 -17.67
N PHE A 259 -4.06 -3.24 -17.20
CA PHE A 259 -2.92 -4.10 -16.93
C PHE A 259 -3.26 -5.09 -15.80
N LYS A 260 -2.78 -6.34 -15.90
CA LYS A 260 -3.29 -7.46 -15.09
C LYS A 260 -4.83 -7.54 -15.17
N PRO A 261 -5.43 -7.84 -16.33
CA PRO A 261 -6.89 -7.83 -16.48
C PRO A 261 -7.61 -8.83 -15.58
N LYS A 262 -6.93 -9.91 -15.14
CA LYS A 262 -7.45 -10.92 -14.21
C LYS A 262 -6.67 -10.92 -12.89
N GLY A 263 -6.61 -9.80 -12.21
CA GLY A 263 -5.87 -9.66 -10.96
C GLY A 263 -6.04 -8.29 -10.34
N TYR A 264 -4.94 -7.78 -9.79
CA TYR A 264 -4.94 -6.55 -9.01
C TYR A 264 -3.68 -5.72 -9.24
N GLN A 265 -3.77 -4.43 -8.91
CA GLN A 265 -2.69 -3.46 -8.97
C GLN A 265 -2.48 -2.82 -7.60
N ILE A 266 -1.22 -2.73 -7.17
CA ILE A 266 -0.81 -1.98 -5.99
C ILE A 266 0.19 -0.92 -6.46
N ILE A 267 -0.06 0.33 -6.08
CA ILE A 267 0.70 1.49 -6.58
C ILE A 267 1.08 2.35 -5.39
N SER A 268 2.38 2.58 -5.19
CA SER A 268 2.90 3.61 -4.29
C SER A 268 3.07 4.92 -5.06
N PRO A 269 2.73 6.06 -4.44
CA PRO A 269 2.87 7.40 -5.02
C PRO A 269 4.31 7.89 -5.07
N GLY A 270 5.29 7.05 -4.70
CA GLY A 270 6.70 7.42 -4.76
C GLY A 270 7.12 8.50 -3.76
N ILE A 271 8.30 9.06 -4.01
CA ILE A 271 8.97 10.03 -3.14
C ILE A 271 8.36 11.43 -3.26
N ASP A 272 7.78 11.76 -4.41
CA ASP A 272 7.08 13.03 -4.64
C ASP A 272 5.63 13.01 -4.13
N ARG A 273 5.16 11.83 -3.71
CA ARG A 273 3.82 11.62 -3.12
C ARG A 273 2.70 11.94 -4.09
N THR A 274 2.97 11.81 -5.39
CA THR A 274 1.99 12.09 -6.42
C THR A 274 1.80 10.86 -7.29
N PHE A 275 0.54 10.51 -7.51
CA PHE A 275 0.21 9.52 -8.50
C PHE A 275 0.22 10.15 -9.88
N GLY A 276 0.73 9.43 -10.87
CA GLY A 276 0.52 9.85 -12.24
C GLY A 276 -0.88 9.58 -12.78
N PRO A 277 -1.17 9.95 -14.03
CA PRO A 277 -2.52 9.87 -14.60
C PRO A 277 -3.06 8.45 -14.84
N GLY A 278 -2.24 7.40 -14.75
CA GLY A 278 -2.73 6.01 -14.90
C GLY A 278 -2.76 5.53 -16.36
N GLY A 279 -1.70 5.87 -17.11
CA GLY A 279 -1.58 5.65 -18.56
C GLY A 279 -1.25 4.22 -19.04
N PRO A 280 -0.92 4.06 -20.34
CA PRO A 280 -0.55 2.78 -20.92
C PRO A 280 0.79 2.28 -20.36
N PHE A 281 0.77 1.09 -19.77
CA PHE A 281 1.90 0.33 -19.30
C PHE A 281 2.33 -0.69 -20.35
N PHE A 282 3.64 -0.73 -20.64
CA PHE A 282 4.23 -1.57 -21.69
C PHE A 282 5.10 -2.66 -21.05
N PRO A 283 4.59 -3.89 -20.86
CA PRO A 283 5.29 -4.96 -20.14
C PRO A 283 6.55 -5.47 -20.85
N THR A 284 6.61 -5.35 -22.19
CA THR A 284 7.70 -5.86 -23.03
C THR A 284 8.62 -4.76 -23.53
N ALA A 285 8.37 -3.50 -23.19
CA ALA A 285 9.21 -2.41 -23.64
C ALA A 285 10.57 -2.50 -22.95
N THR A 286 11.62 -2.67 -23.77
CA THR A 286 13.02 -2.53 -23.34
C THR A 286 13.39 -1.06 -23.12
N VAL A 287 12.55 -0.16 -23.62
CA VAL A 287 12.58 1.29 -23.43
C VAL A 287 11.42 1.67 -22.51
N GLN A 288 11.67 2.68 -21.69
CA GLN A 288 10.81 3.27 -20.67
C GLN A 288 9.37 3.56 -21.10
N LEU A 289 8.45 3.76 -20.14
CA LEU A 289 7.06 4.12 -20.46
C LEU A 289 7.06 5.38 -21.33
N PRO A 290 6.39 5.36 -22.50
CA PRO A 290 6.19 6.56 -23.27
C PRO A 290 5.26 7.48 -22.47
N ALA A 291 5.57 8.77 -22.49
CA ALA A 291 4.80 9.78 -21.81
C ALA A 291 3.32 9.69 -22.18
N TYR A 292 2.46 9.70 -21.18
CA TYR A 292 1.03 9.82 -21.34
C TYR A 292 0.68 11.14 -22.05
N VAL A 293 -0.05 11.07 -23.17
CA VAL A 293 -0.67 12.24 -23.78
C VAL A 293 -2.14 11.96 -24.04
N ILE A 294 -3.01 12.74 -23.41
CA ILE A 294 -4.43 12.85 -23.79
C ILE A 294 -4.47 13.85 -24.93
N ASP A 295 -4.79 13.40 -26.14
CA ASP A 295 -5.21 14.31 -27.20
C ASP A 295 -6.63 14.82 -26.88
N MET A 296 -6.76 16.13 -26.64
CA MET A 296 -8.05 16.81 -26.42
C MET A 296 -8.58 17.48 -27.69
N ASN A 297 -7.95 17.25 -28.84
CA ASN A 297 -8.32 17.88 -30.10
C ASN A 297 -9.33 16.97 -30.83
N ALA A 298 -10.39 17.56 -31.36
CA ALA A 298 -11.53 16.88 -32.00
C ALA A 298 -11.20 16.29 -33.39
N ASP A 299 -9.93 15.98 -33.64
CA ASP A 299 -9.32 15.93 -34.97
C ASP A 299 -9.05 14.49 -35.42
N GLY A 300 -8.94 13.56 -34.48
CA GLY A 300 -8.88 12.12 -34.76
C GLY A 300 -7.62 11.62 -35.47
N ASP A 301 -6.48 12.31 -35.33
CA ASP A 301 -5.19 11.83 -35.83
C ASP A 301 -4.27 11.40 -34.68
N THR A 302 -3.44 10.38 -34.90
CA THR A 302 -2.40 9.98 -33.92
C THR A 302 -1.39 11.11 -33.81
N MET A 303 -1.19 11.65 -32.59
CA MET A 303 -0.04 12.48 -32.16
C MET A 303 0.88 12.86 -33.32
N ASP A 304 0.63 14.01 -33.94
CA ASP A 304 1.53 14.54 -34.95
C ASP A 304 2.94 14.55 -34.36
N THR A 305 3.90 14.03 -35.12
CA THR A 305 5.33 14.03 -34.79
C THR A 305 5.83 15.47 -34.67
N GLY A 306 5.51 16.12 -33.56
CA GLY A 306 5.62 17.56 -33.40
C GLY A 306 4.93 18.12 -32.15
N GLU A 307 3.97 17.41 -31.55
CA GLU A 307 3.34 17.87 -30.31
C GLU A 307 4.17 17.52 -29.07
N THR A 308 4.48 18.52 -28.26
CA THR A 308 5.49 18.42 -27.20
C THR A 308 4.86 17.90 -25.91
N VAL A 309 5.12 16.62 -25.59
CA VAL A 309 5.04 16.10 -24.22
C VAL A 309 5.76 17.08 -23.28
N THR A 310 5.03 17.71 -22.36
CA THR A 310 5.67 18.62 -21.42
C THR A 310 6.42 17.83 -20.34
N ALA A 311 7.54 18.35 -19.83
CA ALA A 311 8.33 17.69 -18.79
C ALA A 311 7.53 17.46 -17.48
N SER A 312 6.42 18.19 -17.29
CA SER A 312 5.49 18.03 -16.16
C SER A 312 4.73 16.70 -16.20
N ASP A 313 4.26 16.24 -17.35
CA ASP A 313 3.40 15.05 -17.43
C ASP A 313 4.18 13.76 -17.11
N ARG A 314 5.47 13.73 -17.49
CA ARG A 314 6.40 12.65 -17.11
C ARG A 314 6.95 12.76 -15.68
N SER A 315 6.80 13.90 -15.02
CA SER A 315 7.29 14.07 -13.66
C SER A 315 6.45 13.29 -12.64
N PHE A 316 5.14 13.18 -12.86
CA PHE A 316 4.18 12.57 -11.93
C PHE A 316 4.14 11.03 -11.94
N GLU A 317 4.59 10.35 -13.01
CA GLU A 317 4.69 8.87 -13.03
C GLU A 317 6.10 8.34 -12.74
N ALA A 318 7.13 9.18 -12.85
CA ALA A 318 8.53 8.75 -12.91
C ALA A 318 9.01 7.95 -11.70
N ASP A 319 8.32 8.12 -10.56
CA ASP A 319 8.76 7.65 -9.28
C ASP A 319 7.81 6.64 -8.62
N ASN A 320 6.63 6.42 -9.21
CA ASN A 320 5.62 5.48 -8.73
C ASN A 320 6.20 4.05 -8.75
N ILE A 321 5.87 3.28 -7.72
CA ILE A 321 6.37 1.91 -7.54
C ILE A 321 5.17 0.96 -7.56
N THR A 322 5.19 -0.01 -8.47
CA THR A 322 4.05 -0.91 -8.70
C THR A 322 4.41 -2.38 -8.54
N ASN A 323 3.39 -3.23 -8.43
CA ASN A 323 3.52 -4.68 -8.31
C ASN A 323 3.70 -5.43 -9.65
N PHE A 324 3.99 -4.70 -10.73
CA PHE A 324 4.11 -5.29 -12.06
C PHE A 324 5.32 -4.84 -12.86
N HIS A 325 6.24 -4.12 -12.22
CA HIS A 325 7.47 -3.71 -12.85
C HIS A 325 8.67 -3.90 -11.92
N SER A 326 9.72 -4.55 -12.40
CA SER A 326 10.97 -4.77 -11.66
C SER A 326 11.82 -3.49 -11.52
N GLY A 327 11.36 -2.35 -12.09
CA GLY A 327 12.02 -1.04 -12.10
C GLY A 327 11.13 0.09 -11.55
N ARG A 328 11.48 1.36 -11.79
CA ARG A 328 10.50 2.46 -11.70
C ARG A 328 9.82 2.55 -13.07
N LEU A 329 8.65 3.19 -13.17
CA LEU A 329 8.19 3.75 -14.44
C LEU A 329 9.16 4.88 -14.82
N LYS A 330 10.38 4.56 -15.25
CA LYS A 330 11.40 5.58 -15.53
C LYS A 330 10.98 6.37 -16.79
N PRO A 331 11.39 7.65 -16.93
CA PRO A 331 10.87 8.62 -17.93
C PRO A 331 11.19 8.37 -19.41
#